data_AF-A0A538FJB9-F1
#
_entry.id   AF-A0A538FJB9-F1
#
_cell.length_a   1.000
_cell.length_b   1.000
_cell.length_c   1.000
_cell.angle_alpha   90.00
_cell.angle_beta   90.00
_cell.angle_gamma   90.00
#
_symmetry.space_group_name_H-M   'P 1'
#
loop_
_entity.id
_entity.type
_entity.pdbx_description
1 polymer ?
#
loop_
_entity_poly.entity_id
_entity_poly.type
_entity_poly.pdbx_seq_one_letter_code
_entity_poly.pdbx_strand_id
1 'polypeptide(L)'
;MGRIRYLSRTYVVDLLIALLLIAAMLEVLVGRHSPDAPRTTLWFVLPAIAILVLPIVARRRFPFAPAAHWLLAAGIAFVDWRLIPFAISIFVVGLVAAFLLGNLRDPLQAGIGLALVIGGPATVVYKIPGHTAAMLIFIPLEFTIAWVAGFALHERVEQAEAAEVRAAQAERERDAAARIAVAEERVRIARELHDIVAHAVSVMVL
;
A
#
# COMPACT_ATOMS: atom_id res chain seq x y z
N MET A 1 10.51 -8.34 -18.20
CA MET A 1 9.05 -8.06 -18.22
C MET A 1 8.50 -7.32 -16.99
N GLY A 2 9.23 -7.19 -15.87
CA GLY A 2 8.72 -6.51 -14.65
C GLY A 2 8.55 -4.99 -14.73
N ARG A 3 9.41 -4.27 -15.49
CA ARG A 3 9.40 -2.80 -15.56
C ARG A 3 8.13 -2.21 -16.20
N ILE A 4 7.60 -2.87 -17.23
CA ILE A 4 6.37 -2.42 -17.94
C ILE A 4 5.13 -2.61 -17.06
N ARG A 5 5.07 -3.72 -16.30
CA ARG A 5 3.96 -4.04 -15.40
C ARG A 5 3.95 -3.16 -14.13
N TYR A 6 5.12 -2.74 -13.67
CA TYR A 6 5.25 -1.77 -12.59
C TYR A 6 4.76 -0.38 -13.02
N LEU A 7 5.23 0.11 -14.17
CA LEU A 7 4.83 1.42 -14.71
C LEU A 7 3.32 1.48 -14.98
N SER A 8 2.75 0.46 -15.63
CA SER A 8 1.31 0.44 -15.92
C SER A 8 0.47 0.48 -14.64
N ARG A 9 0.86 -0.26 -13.60
CA ARG A 9 0.15 -0.27 -12.31
C ARG A 9 0.21 1.09 -11.62
N THR A 10 1.32 1.84 -11.73
CA THR A 10 1.41 3.18 -11.13
C THR A 10 0.58 4.21 -11.88
N TYR A 11 0.55 4.16 -13.23
CA TYR A 11 -0.29 5.04 -14.04
C TYR A 11 -1.79 4.78 -13.83
N VAL A 12 -2.19 3.51 -13.64
CA VAL A 12 -3.59 3.18 -13.34
C VAL A 12 -4.06 3.82 -12.04
N VAL A 13 -3.26 3.78 -10.97
CA VAL A 13 -3.67 4.40 -9.69
C VAL A 13 -3.76 5.92 -9.81
N ASP A 14 -2.83 6.57 -10.51
CA ASP A 14 -2.89 8.02 -10.73
C ASP A 14 -4.10 8.42 -11.61
N LEU A 15 -4.43 7.61 -12.62
CA LEU A 15 -5.62 7.80 -13.44
C LEU A 15 -6.91 7.62 -12.63
N LEU A 16 -6.96 6.63 -11.73
CA LEU A 16 -8.09 6.44 -10.82
C LEU A 16 -8.26 7.62 -9.88
N ILE A 17 -7.16 8.16 -9.33
CA ILE A 17 -7.21 9.37 -8.46
C ILE A 17 -7.69 10.59 -9.26
N ALA A 18 -7.19 10.78 -10.48
CA ALA A 18 -7.65 11.87 -11.34
C ALA A 18 -9.13 11.71 -11.70
N LEU A 19 -9.60 10.49 -11.95
CA LEU A 19 -11.01 10.20 -12.21
C LEU A 19 -11.87 10.50 -10.98
N LEU A 20 -11.44 10.10 -9.78
CA LEU A 20 -12.13 10.41 -8.52
C LEU A 20 -12.19 11.91 -8.26
N LEU A 21 -11.11 12.64 -8.57
CA LEU A 21 -11.10 14.10 -8.47
C LEU A 21 -12.15 14.73 -9.40
N ILE A 22 -12.16 14.32 -10.67
CA ILE A 22 -13.12 14.81 -11.67
C ILE A 22 -14.54 14.45 -11.25
N ALA A 23 -14.77 13.22 -10.79
CA ALA A 23 -16.07 12.75 -10.32
C ALA A 23 -16.57 13.58 -9.12
N ALA A 24 -15.71 13.86 -8.12
CA ALA A 24 -16.06 14.72 -6.99
C ALA A 24 -16.46 16.14 -7.44
N MET A 25 -15.74 16.72 -8.39
CA MET A 25 -16.07 18.05 -8.94
C MET A 25 -17.41 18.02 -9.71
N LEU A 26 -17.67 16.96 -10.47
CA LEU A 26 -18.92 16.77 -11.21
C LEU A 26 -20.12 16.53 -10.28
N GLU A 27 -19.97 15.74 -9.23
CA GLU A 27 -21.00 15.50 -8.20
C GLU A 27 -21.48 16.83 -7.61
N VAL A 28 -20.55 17.70 -7.20
CA VAL A 28 -20.85 19.06 -6.71
C VAL A 28 -21.53 19.91 -7.78
N LEU A 29 -21.04 19.90 -9.01
CA LEU A 29 -21.55 20.76 -10.07
C LEU A 29 -22.98 20.39 -10.48
N VAL A 30 -23.24 19.09 -10.64
CA VAL A 30 -24.55 18.53 -11.01
C VAL A 30 -25.54 18.68 -9.86
N GLY A 31 -25.11 18.37 -8.64
CA GLY A 31 -25.95 18.39 -7.46
C GLY A 31 -26.07 19.76 -6.79
N ARG A 32 -25.58 20.85 -7.38
CA ARG A 32 -25.51 22.17 -6.72
C ARG A 32 -26.86 22.73 -6.24
N HIS A 33 -27.95 22.32 -6.90
CA HIS A 33 -29.30 22.80 -6.58
C HIS A 33 -30.03 21.88 -5.58
N SER A 34 -29.37 20.82 -5.12
CA SER A 34 -29.92 19.92 -4.12
C SER A 34 -29.99 20.61 -2.76
N PRO A 35 -30.98 20.27 -1.90
CA PRO A 35 -31.08 20.80 -0.55
C PRO A 35 -29.82 20.55 0.28
N ASP A 36 -29.10 19.46 -0.05
CA ASP A 36 -27.88 18.98 0.60
C ASP A 36 -26.57 19.50 0.03
N ALA A 37 -26.64 20.33 -1.01
CA ALA A 37 -25.45 20.92 -1.60
C ALA A 37 -24.66 21.77 -0.58
N PRO A 38 -23.33 21.84 -0.74
CA PRO A 38 -22.49 22.80 -0.03
C PRO A 38 -23.04 24.22 -0.16
N ARG A 39 -23.03 24.97 0.94
CA ARG A 39 -23.52 26.36 0.95
C ARG A 39 -22.48 27.34 0.43
N THR A 40 -21.23 26.91 0.36
CA THR A 40 -20.09 27.69 -0.14
C THR A 40 -20.08 27.83 -1.67
N THR A 41 -19.48 28.91 -2.15
CA THR A 41 -19.37 29.20 -3.59
C THR A 41 -18.49 28.18 -4.31
N LEU A 42 -18.76 27.89 -5.59
CA LEU A 42 -17.93 26.99 -6.42
C LEU A 42 -16.45 27.38 -6.46
N TRP A 43 -16.14 28.68 -6.39
CA TRP A 43 -14.77 29.20 -6.28
C TRP A 43 -14.02 28.73 -5.03
N PHE A 44 -14.74 28.32 -3.98
CA PHE A 44 -14.16 27.71 -2.79
C PHE A 44 -14.16 26.17 -2.89
N VAL A 45 -15.28 25.58 -3.31
CA VAL A 45 -15.47 24.12 -3.31
C VAL A 45 -14.51 23.41 -4.27
N LEU A 46 -14.32 23.95 -5.49
CA LEU A 46 -13.47 23.31 -6.50
C LEU A 46 -11.99 23.27 -6.08
N PRO A 47 -11.37 24.38 -5.61
CA PRO A 47 -10.03 24.32 -5.04
C PRO A 47 -9.94 23.46 -3.78
N ALA A 48 -10.96 23.47 -2.90
CA ALA A 48 -10.97 22.67 -1.69
C ALA A 48 -10.88 21.16 -2.01
N ILE A 49 -11.65 20.69 -2.99
CA ILE A 49 -11.59 19.31 -3.49
C ILE A 49 -10.22 18.99 -4.07
N ALA A 50 -9.65 19.88 -4.90
CA ALA A 50 -8.32 19.69 -5.47
C ALA A 50 -7.24 19.58 -4.38
N ILE A 51 -7.28 20.46 -3.38
CA ILE A 51 -6.36 20.47 -2.22
C ILE A 51 -6.52 19.20 -1.39
N LEU A 52 -7.72 18.64 -1.27
CA LEU A 52 -8.00 17.42 -0.51
C LEU A 52 -7.44 16.15 -1.17
N VAL A 53 -7.32 16.15 -2.51
CA VAL A 53 -6.79 15.02 -3.31
C VAL A 53 -5.29 15.14 -3.56
N LEU A 54 -4.75 16.35 -3.59
CA LEU A 54 -3.33 16.63 -3.86
C LEU A 54 -2.34 15.83 -2.99
N PRO A 55 -2.57 15.63 -1.67
CA PRO A 55 -1.65 14.85 -0.85
C PRO A 55 -1.55 13.38 -1.28
N ILE A 56 -2.60 12.81 -1.87
CA ILE A 56 -2.60 11.43 -2.35
C ILE A 56 -1.76 11.30 -3.63
N VAL A 57 -1.75 12.33 -4.49
CA VAL A 57 -0.84 12.37 -5.65
C VAL A 57 0.62 12.51 -5.19
N ALA A 58 0.85 13.31 -4.15
CA ALA A 58 2.16 13.51 -3.55
C ALA A 58 2.72 12.26 -2.81
N ARG A 59 1.93 11.18 -2.67
CA ARG A 59 2.33 9.92 -1.99
C ARG A 59 3.64 9.32 -2.52
N ARG A 60 3.95 9.57 -3.80
CA ARG A 60 5.18 9.06 -4.44
C ARG A 60 6.44 9.75 -3.91
N ARG A 61 6.34 11.01 -3.50
CA ARG A 61 7.46 11.81 -2.99
C ARG A 61 7.49 11.84 -1.47
N PHE A 62 6.31 11.81 -0.85
CA PHE A 62 6.14 11.87 0.60
C PHE A 62 5.16 10.77 1.02
N PRO A 63 5.64 9.63 1.53
CA PRO A 63 4.77 8.51 1.92
C PRO A 63 3.68 8.90 2.93
N PHE A 64 3.99 9.85 3.82
CA PHE A 64 3.07 10.37 4.83
C PHE A 64 2.12 11.47 4.33
N ALA A 65 2.20 11.90 3.06
CA ALA A 65 1.31 12.95 2.55
C ALA A 65 -0.20 12.63 2.67
N PRO A 66 -0.70 11.39 2.52
CA PRO A 66 -2.11 11.07 2.73
C PRO A 66 -2.64 11.41 4.14
N ALA A 67 -1.77 11.59 5.15
CA ALA A 67 -2.17 12.10 6.46
C ALA A 67 -2.78 13.51 6.39
N ALA A 68 -2.28 14.35 5.47
CA ALA A 68 -2.78 15.69 5.28
C ALA A 68 -4.23 15.71 4.77
N HIS A 69 -4.67 14.67 4.04
CA HIS A 69 -6.08 14.55 3.62
C HIS A 69 -7.03 14.63 4.82
N TRP A 70 -6.73 13.91 5.91
CA TRP A 70 -7.57 13.89 7.11
C TRP A 70 -7.63 15.24 7.81
N LEU A 71 -6.49 15.92 7.91
CA LEU A 71 -6.40 17.26 8.50
C LEU A 71 -7.15 18.30 7.66
N LEU A 72 -7.00 18.24 6.33
CA LEU A 72 -7.68 19.12 5.39
C LEU A 72 -9.19 18.86 5.38
N ALA A 73 -9.62 17.59 5.38
CA ALA A 73 -11.03 17.21 5.44
C ALA A 73 -11.69 17.73 6.72
N ALA A 74 -11.02 17.56 7.87
CA ALA A 74 -11.48 18.11 9.14
C ALA A 74 -11.60 19.63 9.07
N GLY A 75 -10.57 20.34 8.59
CA GLY A 75 -10.58 21.80 8.44
C GLY A 75 -11.68 22.30 7.51
N ILE A 76 -11.88 21.65 6.36
CA ILE A 76 -12.97 21.98 5.42
C ILE A 76 -14.33 21.77 6.07
N ALA A 77 -14.51 20.73 6.88
CA ALA A 77 -15.77 20.49 7.59
C ALA A 77 -16.12 21.58 8.62
N PHE A 78 -15.14 22.36 9.11
CA PHE A 78 -15.43 23.55 9.92
C PHE A 78 -15.99 24.71 9.12
N VAL A 79 -15.61 24.83 7.84
CA VAL A 79 -16.09 25.88 6.93
C VAL A 79 -17.44 25.47 6.33
N ASP A 80 -17.50 24.27 5.77
CA ASP A 80 -18.69 23.70 5.15
C ASP A 80 -18.71 22.18 5.37
N TRP A 81 -19.41 21.75 6.43
CA TRP A 81 -19.53 20.33 6.78
C TRP A 81 -20.23 19.51 5.71
N ARG A 82 -21.04 20.13 4.83
CA ARG A 82 -21.82 19.41 3.81
C ARG A 82 -20.94 18.91 2.67
N LEU A 83 -19.81 19.56 2.42
CA LEU A 83 -18.92 19.23 1.31
C LEU A 83 -18.41 17.79 1.37
N ILE A 84 -17.99 17.34 2.55
CA ILE A 84 -17.39 16.01 2.73
C ILE A 84 -18.39 14.87 2.50
N PRO A 85 -19.59 14.84 3.13
CA PRO A 85 -20.57 13.77 2.92
C PRO A 85 -21.32 13.88 1.58
N PHE A 86 -21.31 15.04 0.92
CA PHE A 86 -22.06 15.24 -0.31
C PHE A 86 -21.49 14.45 -1.50
N ALA A 87 -20.16 14.35 -1.58
CA ALA A 87 -19.50 13.69 -2.70
C ALA A 87 -19.02 12.28 -2.31
N ILE A 88 -19.65 11.25 -2.88
CA ILE A 88 -19.23 9.84 -2.65
C ILE A 88 -17.78 9.63 -3.11
N SER A 89 -17.34 10.37 -4.12
CA SER A 89 -15.96 10.33 -4.58
C SER A 89 -14.98 10.76 -3.48
N ILE A 90 -15.33 11.72 -2.60
CA ILE A 90 -14.50 12.14 -1.46
C ILE A 90 -14.39 11.02 -0.43
N PHE A 91 -15.49 10.29 -0.18
CA PHE A 91 -15.47 9.13 0.70
C PHE A 91 -14.51 8.04 0.19
N VAL A 92 -14.56 7.72 -1.10
CA VAL A 92 -13.64 6.74 -1.72
C VAL A 92 -12.19 7.22 -1.65
N VAL A 93 -11.93 8.51 -1.88
CA VAL A 93 -10.61 9.14 -1.70
C VAL A 93 -10.11 8.96 -0.27
N GLY A 94 -10.99 9.11 0.73
CA GLY A 94 -10.67 8.85 2.14
C GLY A 94 -10.32 7.38 2.43
N LEU A 95 -11.02 6.43 1.81
CA LEU A 95 -10.68 4.99 1.92
C LEU A 95 -9.30 4.70 1.35
N VAL A 96 -8.98 5.28 0.19
CA VAL A 96 -7.64 5.17 -0.42
C VAL A 96 -6.59 5.79 0.49
N ALA A 97 -6.85 6.97 1.08
CA ALA A 97 -5.92 7.60 2.01
C ALA A 97 -5.67 6.74 3.27
N ALA A 98 -6.73 6.15 3.85
CA ALA A 98 -6.62 5.24 5.00
C ALA A 98 -5.78 4.01 4.66
N PHE A 99 -6.07 3.36 3.54
CA PHE A 99 -5.34 2.19 3.07
C PHE A 99 -3.84 2.50 2.86
N LEU A 100 -3.53 3.64 2.24
CA LEU A 100 -2.14 4.07 2.01
C LEU A 100 -1.38 4.33 3.32
N LEU A 101 -2.04 4.90 4.33
CA LEU A 101 -1.44 5.11 5.65
C LEU A 101 -1.20 3.79 6.41
N GLY A 102 -2.07 2.80 6.23
CA GLY A 102 -1.88 1.46 6.79
C GLY A 102 -0.71 0.73 6.13
N ASN A 103 -0.50 0.95 4.83
CA ASN A 103 0.58 0.32 4.07
C ASN A 103 1.95 1.03 4.23
N LEU A 104 2.12 1.87 5.25
CA LEU A 104 3.41 2.51 5.54
C LEU A 104 4.38 1.52 6.21
N ARG A 105 5.66 1.59 5.83
CA ARG A 105 6.72 0.72 6.36
C ARG A 105 7.15 1.08 7.78
N ASP A 106 6.99 2.35 8.16
CA ASP A 106 7.37 2.84 9.47
C ASP A 106 6.18 2.63 10.44
N PRO A 107 6.31 1.78 11.48
CA PRO A 107 5.21 1.48 12.39
C PRO A 107 4.77 2.71 13.20
N LEU A 108 5.67 3.67 13.46
CA LEU A 108 5.31 4.91 14.12
C LEU A 108 4.41 5.75 13.22
N GLN A 109 4.76 5.89 11.94
CA GLN A 109 3.95 6.62 10.97
C GLN A 109 2.62 5.93 10.70
N ALA A 110 2.60 4.59 10.62
CA ALA A 110 1.37 3.82 10.49
C ALA A 110 0.44 4.05 11.69
N GLY A 111 0.99 4.05 12.92
CA GLY A 111 0.23 4.33 14.16
C GLY A 111 -0.32 5.76 14.22
N ILE A 112 0.48 6.77 13.85
CA ILE A 112 0.00 8.16 13.71
C ILE A 112 -1.09 8.23 12.63
N GLY A 113 -0.90 7.52 11.51
CA GLY A 113 -1.88 7.41 10.44
C GLY A 113 -3.21 6.84 10.93
N LEU A 114 -3.18 5.80 11.77
CA LEU A 114 -4.38 5.23 12.38
C LEU A 114 -5.11 6.25 13.27
N ALA A 115 -4.38 6.98 14.12
CA ALA A 115 -4.98 8.02 14.95
C ALA A 115 -5.68 9.11 14.11
N LEU A 116 -5.08 9.49 12.98
CA LEU A 116 -5.68 10.44 12.03
C LEU A 116 -6.88 9.86 11.27
N VAL A 117 -6.82 8.58 10.89
CA VAL A 117 -7.92 7.86 10.23
C VAL A 117 -9.13 7.70 11.16
N ILE A 118 -8.91 7.57 12.47
CA ILE A 118 -10.02 7.53 13.44
C ILE A 118 -10.52 8.95 13.73
N GLY A 119 -9.61 9.88 14.01
CA GLY A 119 -9.96 11.25 14.44
C GLY A 119 -10.54 12.11 13.32
N GLY A 120 -10.07 11.94 12.07
CA GLY A 120 -10.49 12.72 10.92
C GLY A 120 -11.98 12.59 10.60
N PRO A 121 -12.49 11.40 10.26
CA PRO A 121 -13.91 11.19 10.02
C PRO A 121 -14.75 11.47 11.25
N ALA A 122 -14.28 11.14 12.46
CA ALA A 122 -15.02 11.45 13.69
C ALA A 122 -15.23 12.96 13.86
N THR A 123 -14.21 13.76 13.55
CA THR A 123 -14.30 15.24 13.57
C THR A 123 -15.30 15.75 12.52
N VAL A 124 -15.27 15.20 11.30
CA VAL A 124 -16.23 15.55 10.25
C VAL A 124 -17.65 15.21 10.68
N VAL A 125 -17.89 14.01 11.20
CA VAL A 125 -19.21 13.55 11.65
C VAL A 125 -19.72 14.41 12.80
N TYR A 126 -18.87 14.79 13.75
CA TYR A 126 -19.25 15.67 14.86
C TYR A 126 -19.77 17.04 14.39
N LYS A 127 -19.33 17.51 13.21
CA LYS A 127 -19.82 18.77 12.60
C LYS A 127 -21.18 18.64 11.93
N ILE A 128 -21.67 17.42 11.68
CA ILE A 128 -22.98 17.17 11.08
C ILE A 128 -24.08 17.48 12.12
N PRO A 129 -25.01 18.41 11.83
CA PRO A 129 -26.18 18.64 12.68
C PRO A 129 -27.03 17.37 12.80
N GLY A 130 -27.34 16.95 14.02
CA GLY A 130 -28.13 15.73 14.26
C GLY A 130 -27.34 14.42 14.10
N HIS A 131 -26.01 14.46 14.11
CA HIS A 131 -25.20 13.24 14.12
C HIS A 131 -25.58 12.32 15.28
N THR A 132 -25.53 11.01 15.02
CA THR A 132 -25.81 9.98 16.03
C THR A 132 -24.53 9.36 16.56
N ALA A 133 -24.59 8.75 17.74
CA ALA A 133 -23.46 7.97 18.27
C ALA A 133 -23.05 6.83 17.33
N ALA A 134 -24.02 6.24 16.61
CA ALA A 134 -23.75 5.23 15.60
C ALA A 134 -22.86 5.78 14.47
N MET A 135 -23.15 6.98 13.94
CA MET A 135 -22.31 7.60 12.90
C MET A 135 -20.87 7.85 13.38
N LEU A 136 -20.71 8.29 14.63
CA LEU A 136 -19.38 8.51 15.24
C LEU A 136 -18.57 7.21 15.42
N ILE A 137 -19.22 6.05 15.38
CA ILE A 137 -18.56 4.75 15.51
C ILE A 137 -18.37 4.10 14.14
N PHE A 138 -19.44 3.95 13.36
CA PHE A 138 -19.41 3.20 12.11
C PHE A 138 -18.57 3.87 11.02
N ILE A 139 -18.63 5.20 10.88
CA ILE A 139 -17.89 5.89 9.82
C ILE A 139 -16.37 5.78 10.06
N PRO A 140 -15.82 6.12 11.25
CA PRO A 140 -14.39 5.87 11.52
C PRO A 140 -14.01 4.39 11.43
N LEU A 141 -14.92 3.48 11.79
CA LEU A 141 -14.67 2.04 11.68
C LEU A 141 -14.47 1.59 10.23
N GLU A 142 -15.26 2.07 9.28
CA GLU A 142 -15.10 1.77 7.85
C GLU A 142 -13.71 2.17 7.33
N PHE A 143 -13.25 3.37 7.67
CA PHE A 143 -11.91 3.82 7.30
C PHE A 143 -10.81 3.05 8.05
N THR A 144 -11.05 2.68 9.30
CA THR A 144 -10.15 1.83 10.08
C THR A 144 -9.99 0.46 9.43
N ILE A 145 -11.08 -0.15 8.92
CA ILE A 145 -11.02 -1.42 8.18
C ILE A 145 -10.14 -1.26 6.93
N ALA A 146 -10.29 -0.16 6.18
CA ALA A 146 -9.43 0.12 5.03
C ALA A 146 -7.95 0.29 5.43
N TRP A 147 -7.67 0.96 6.55
CA TRP A 147 -6.33 1.07 7.11
C TRP A 147 -5.76 -0.31 7.49
N VAL A 148 -6.54 -1.14 8.21
CA VAL A 148 -6.14 -2.50 8.60
C VAL A 148 -5.85 -3.36 7.37
N ALA A 149 -6.64 -3.24 6.30
CA ALA A 149 -6.37 -3.93 5.05
C ALA A 149 -5.02 -3.52 4.43
N GLY A 150 -4.68 -2.23 4.49
CA GLY A 150 -3.37 -1.72 4.05
C GLY A 150 -2.22 -2.26 4.92
N PHE A 151 -2.41 -2.25 6.24
CA PHE A 151 -1.45 -2.76 7.21
C PHE A 151 -1.18 -4.27 7.04
N ALA A 152 -2.26 -5.06 6.94
CA ALA A 152 -2.16 -6.50 6.74
C ALA A 152 -1.52 -6.86 5.38
N LEU A 153 -1.81 -6.09 4.32
CA LEU A 153 -1.16 -6.30 3.02
C LEU A 153 0.34 -6.03 3.11
N HIS A 154 0.74 -4.99 3.82
CA HIS A 154 2.14 -4.66 4.02
C HIS A 154 2.91 -5.81 4.70
N GLU A 155 2.39 -6.33 5.82
CA GLU A 155 2.99 -7.48 6.51
C GLU A 155 3.10 -8.72 5.62
N ARG A 156 2.07 -9.00 4.80
CA ARG A 156 2.07 -10.12 3.86
C ARG A 156 3.16 -9.98 2.80
N VAL A 157 3.36 -8.77 2.28
CA VAL A 157 4.40 -8.48 1.29
C VAL A 157 5.78 -8.63 1.92
N GLU A 158 6.02 -8.13 3.12
CA GLU A 158 7.30 -8.30 3.81
C GLU A 158 7.61 -9.77 4.10
N GLN A 159 6.61 -10.54 4.54
CA GLN A 159 6.77 -11.98 4.77
C GLN A 159 7.09 -12.73 3.47
N ALA A 160 6.46 -12.35 2.36
CA ALA A 160 6.73 -12.93 1.05
C ALA A 160 8.14 -12.60 0.56
N GLU A 161 8.56 -11.34 0.65
CA GLU A 161 9.92 -10.90 0.29
C GLU A 161 10.97 -11.65 1.14
N ALA A 162 10.74 -11.80 2.46
CA ALA A 162 11.63 -12.55 3.34
C ALA A 162 11.65 -14.06 3.04
N ALA A 163 10.55 -14.64 2.55
CA ALA A 163 10.51 -16.02 2.11
C ALA A 163 11.27 -16.24 0.79
N GLU A 164 11.12 -15.32 -0.18
CA GLU A 164 11.84 -15.34 -1.45
C GLU A 164 13.36 -15.25 -1.24
N VAL A 165 13.82 -14.35 -0.36
CA VAL A 165 15.24 -14.23 -0.03
C VAL A 165 15.79 -15.51 0.59
N ARG A 166 15.06 -16.13 1.52
CA ARG A 166 15.45 -17.41 2.14
C ARG A 166 15.47 -18.56 1.14
N ALA A 167 14.50 -18.64 0.24
CA ALA A 167 14.47 -19.65 -0.81
C ALA A 167 15.66 -19.50 -1.77
N ALA A 168 15.96 -18.27 -2.21
CA ALA A 168 17.11 -17.98 -3.06
C ALA A 168 18.47 -18.24 -2.38
N GLN A 169 18.54 -18.15 -1.05
CA GLN A 169 19.73 -18.56 -0.30
C GLN A 169 19.84 -20.09 -0.22
N ALA A 170 18.75 -20.78 0.10
CA ALA A 170 18.74 -22.25 0.18
C ALA A 170 19.06 -22.91 -1.17
N GLU A 171 18.61 -22.34 -2.29
CA GLU A 171 18.96 -22.80 -3.63
C GLU A 171 20.46 -22.67 -3.90
N ARG A 172 21.05 -21.52 -3.55
CA ARG A 172 22.50 -21.29 -3.67
C ARG A 172 23.33 -22.26 -2.82
N GLU A 173 22.88 -22.53 -1.60
CA GLU A 173 23.55 -23.50 -0.70
C GLU A 173 23.44 -24.94 -1.23
N ARG A 174 22.28 -25.34 -1.78
CA ARG A 174 22.10 -26.65 -2.42
C ARG A 174 22.99 -26.81 -3.64
N ASP A 175 23.09 -25.79 -4.50
CA ASP A 175 23.97 -25.82 -5.66
C ASP A 175 25.44 -25.92 -5.27
N ALA A 176 25.85 -25.21 -4.23
CA ALA A 176 27.21 -25.30 -3.69
C ALA A 176 27.49 -26.70 -3.14
N ALA A 177 26.59 -27.26 -2.34
CA ALA A 177 26.71 -28.61 -1.79
C ALA A 177 26.76 -29.67 -2.90
N ALA A 178 25.93 -29.55 -3.93
CA ALA A 178 25.93 -30.45 -5.08
C ALA A 178 27.27 -30.42 -5.84
N ARG A 179 27.84 -29.23 -6.04
CA ARG A 179 29.16 -29.08 -6.67
C ARG A 179 30.27 -29.70 -5.83
N ILE A 180 30.23 -29.55 -4.52
CA ILE A 180 31.19 -30.16 -3.59
C ILE A 180 31.08 -31.68 -3.65
N ALA A 181 29.87 -32.23 -3.55
CA ALA A 181 29.64 -33.68 -3.62
C ALA A 181 30.14 -34.28 -4.95
N VAL A 182 29.90 -33.61 -6.07
CA VAL A 182 30.42 -34.03 -7.39
C VAL A 182 31.95 -34.00 -7.42
N ALA A 183 32.58 -32.99 -6.81
CA ALA A 183 34.03 -32.90 -6.75
C ALA A 183 34.63 -34.01 -5.87
N GLU A 184 34.04 -34.29 -4.71
CA GLU A 184 34.43 -35.38 -3.82
C GLU A 184 34.32 -36.74 -4.51
N GLU A 185 33.23 -36.97 -5.24
CA GLU A 185 33.02 -38.21 -5.99
C GLU A 185 34.07 -38.40 -7.08
N ARG A 186 34.42 -37.33 -7.80
CA ARG A 186 35.50 -37.38 -8.79
C ARG A 186 36.85 -37.73 -8.17
N VAL A 187 37.15 -37.22 -6.97
CA VAL A 187 38.37 -37.58 -6.25
C VAL A 187 38.35 -39.05 -5.81
N ARG A 188 37.20 -39.56 -5.35
CA ARG A 188 37.02 -40.97 -4.98
C ARG A 188 37.28 -41.89 -6.18
N ILE A 189 36.62 -41.64 -7.31
CA ILE A 189 36.78 -42.41 -8.55
C ILE A 189 38.24 -42.40 -9.01
N ALA A 190 38.92 -41.25 -8.96
CA ALA A 190 40.32 -41.16 -9.35
C ALA A 190 41.24 -42.04 -8.49
N ARG A 191 40.97 -42.15 -7.17
CA ARG A 191 41.72 -43.03 -6.26
C ARG A 191 41.43 -44.50 -6.53
N GLU A 192 40.16 -44.87 -6.67
CA GLU A 192 39.79 -46.27 -7.00
C GLU A 192 40.40 -46.72 -8.33
N LEU A 193 40.39 -45.85 -9.35
CA LEU A 193 41.06 -46.11 -10.62
C LEU A 193 42.58 -46.26 -10.44
N HIS A 194 43.22 -45.41 -9.62
CA HIS A 194 44.64 -45.52 -9.34
C HIS A 194 45.00 -46.85 -8.65
N ASP A 195 44.21 -47.27 -7.66
CA ASP A 195 44.44 -48.51 -6.92
C ASP A 195 44.29 -49.75 -7.82
N ILE A 196 43.26 -49.77 -8.68
CA ILE A 196 43.04 -50.85 -9.67
C ILE A 196 44.21 -50.92 -10.66
N VAL A 197 44.67 -49.77 -11.17
CA VAL A 197 45.78 -49.71 -12.13
C VAL A 197 47.09 -50.13 -11.47
N ALA A 198 47.39 -49.63 -10.26
CA ALA A 198 48.59 -49.98 -9.52
C ALA A 198 48.66 -51.48 -9.22
N HIS A 199 47.53 -52.07 -8.81
CA HIS A 199 47.44 -53.52 -8.58
C HIS A 199 47.69 -54.32 -9.87
N ALA A 200 47.08 -53.95 -10.99
CA ALA A 200 47.25 -54.65 -12.26
C ALA A 200 48.71 -54.63 -12.77
N VAL A 201 49.41 -53.50 -12.61
CA VAL A 201 50.83 -53.38 -12.96
C VAL A 201 51.70 -54.26 -12.07
N SER A 202 51.40 -54.32 -10.76
CA SER A 202 52.18 -55.14 -9.82
C SER A 202 52.07 -56.64 -10.10
N VAL A 203 50.95 -57.10 -10.67
CA VAL A 203 50.76 -58.50 -11.09
C VAL A 203 51.47 -58.82 -12.41
N MET A 204 51.62 -57.85 -13.33
CA MET A 204 52.36 -58.06 -14.59
C MET A 204 53.89 -58.11 -14.40
N VAL A 205 54.41 -57.46 -13.37
CA VAL A 205 55.87 -57.36 -13.11
C VAL A 205 56.40 -58.55 -12.29
N LEU A 206 55.52 -59.41 -11.79
CA LEU A 206 55.81 -60.64 -11.04
C LEU A 206 55.65 -61.87 -11.94
#